data_AF-A0A931M868-F1
#
_entry.id   AF-A0A931M868-F1
#
_cell.length_a   1.000
_cell.length_b   1.000
_cell.length_c   1.000
_cell.angle_alpha   90.00
_cell.angle_beta   90.00
_cell.angle_gamma   90.00
#
_symmetry.space_group_name_H-M   'P 1'
#
loop_
_entity.id
_entity.type
_entity.pdbx_description
1 polymer ?
#
loop_
_entity_poly.entity_id
_entity_poly.type
_entity_poly.pdbx_seq_one_letter_code
_entity_poly.pdbx_strand_id
1 'polypeptide(L)'
;MTPLLEWMTNIIRDNAETALAALFGTFLGAFLAFYFERRHADKKEREAQISAAKHAQFVITTQLNAVKNMKKQVLDPMKDDINRHLTLKPFSVLAKFPSLDIASLVFMLDGDSAQLLNELMISEHKFRTLLGALDQRNERHEIMQKRMATLGPEATLDGATVAILKDMTDSIYGLCDDALKGLQESFEKLKTFIEKKFNVKALSLEFVY
;
A
#
# COMPACT_ATOMS: atom_id res chain seq x y z
N MET A 1 -34.24 16.91 71.53
CA MET A 1 -33.28 16.88 70.40
C MET A 1 -32.12 16.00 70.86
N THR A 2 -31.91 14.86 70.22
CA THR A 2 -31.15 13.72 70.77
C THR A 2 -29.63 13.94 70.67
N PRO A 3 -28.85 13.63 71.72
CA PRO A 3 -27.38 13.79 71.74
C PRO A 3 -26.65 13.00 70.65
N LEU A 4 -27.33 11.99 70.07
CA LEU A 4 -26.85 11.20 68.95
C LEU A 4 -26.78 12.01 67.64
N LEU A 5 -27.70 12.96 67.43
CA LEU A 5 -27.67 13.85 66.26
C LEU A 5 -26.55 14.90 66.36
N GLU A 6 -26.26 15.44 67.54
CA GLU A 6 -25.14 16.37 67.77
C GLU A 6 -23.77 15.67 67.66
N TRP A 7 -23.66 14.43 68.12
CA TRP A 7 -22.44 13.63 67.95
C TRP A 7 -22.17 13.32 66.47
N MET A 8 -23.20 12.97 65.71
CA MET A 8 -23.08 12.70 64.27
C MET A 8 -22.71 13.95 63.46
N THR A 9 -23.28 15.12 63.76
CA THR A 9 -22.96 16.36 63.04
C THR A 9 -21.55 16.87 63.35
N ASN A 10 -21.07 16.71 64.58
CA ASN A 10 -19.69 17.07 64.94
C ASN A 10 -18.66 16.15 64.25
N ILE A 11 -18.90 14.84 64.15
CA ILE A 11 -17.99 13.93 63.43
C ILE A 11 -17.94 14.23 61.94
N ILE A 12 -19.08 14.55 61.33
CA ILE A 12 -19.14 14.91 59.89
C ILE A 12 -18.40 16.23 59.66
N ARG A 13 -18.54 17.21 60.56
CA ARG A 13 -17.83 18.49 60.46
C ARG A 13 -16.32 18.32 60.65
N ASP A 14 -15.89 17.52 61.63
CA ASP A 14 -14.47 17.34 61.96
C ASP A 14 -13.72 16.48 60.92
N ASN A 15 -14.43 15.70 60.09
CA ASN A 15 -13.86 14.89 59.00
C ASN A 15 -14.25 15.38 57.59
N ALA A 16 -14.95 16.50 57.47
CA ALA A 16 -15.35 17.04 56.18
C ALA A 16 -14.12 17.41 55.34
N GLU A 17 -13.09 17.98 55.95
CA GLU A 17 -11.86 18.39 55.26
C GLU A 17 -11.06 17.20 54.75
N THR A 18 -10.97 16.12 55.54
CA THR A 18 -10.27 14.88 55.15
C THR A 18 -11.04 14.12 54.07
N ALA A 19 -12.37 14.04 54.17
CA ALA A 19 -13.21 13.47 53.12
C ALA A 19 -13.14 14.27 51.82
N LEU A 20 -13.19 15.61 51.90
CA LEU A 20 -13.05 16.50 50.75
C LEU A 20 -11.67 16.35 50.10
N ALA A 21 -10.60 16.32 50.91
CA ALA A 21 -9.24 16.08 50.42
C ALA A 21 -9.09 14.71 49.76
N ALA A 22 -9.70 13.66 50.31
CA ALA A 22 -9.71 12.32 49.70
C ALA A 22 -10.47 12.28 48.37
N LEU A 23 -11.62 12.97 48.28
CA LEU A 23 -12.38 13.12 47.04
C LEU A 23 -11.60 13.90 45.98
N PHE A 24 -10.96 15.01 46.36
CA PHE A 24 -10.09 15.77 45.46
C PHE A 24 -8.89 14.94 45.00
N GLY A 25 -8.25 14.19 45.89
CA GLY A 25 -7.14 13.30 45.55
C GLY A 25 -7.55 12.21 44.56
N THR A 26 -8.71 11.59 44.79
CA THR A 26 -9.28 10.57 43.89
C THR A 26 -9.65 11.17 42.53
N PHE A 27 -10.30 12.34 42.52
CA PHE A 27 -10.67 13.04 41.30
C PHE A 27 -9.45 13.45 40.48
N LEU A 28 -8.44 14.05 41.10
CA LEU A 28 -7.19 14.41 40.43
C LEU A 28 -6.45 13.17 39.91
N GLY A 29 -6.42 12.09 40.68
CA GLY A 29 -5.84 10.82 40.26
C GLY A 29 -6.53 10.25 39.01
N ALA A 30 -7.86 10.19 39.02
CA ALA A 30 -8.66 9.73 37.88
C ALA A 30 -8.52 10.65 36.66
N PHE A 31 -8.53 11.97 36.86
CA PHE A 31 -8.35 12.95 35.79
C PHE A 31 -6.98 12.82 35.12
N LEU A 32 -5.90 12.72 35.92
CA LEU A 32 -4.55 12.53 35.41
C LEU A 32 -4.41 11.19 34.69
N ALA A 33 -4.94 10.11 35.26
CA ALA A 33 -4.92 8.81 34.61
C ALA A 33 -5.63 8.84 33.24
N PHE A 34 -6.81 9.44 33.16
CA PHE A 34 -7.55 9.59 31.91
C PHE A 34 -6.82 10.49 30.90
N TYR A 35 -6.20 11.57 31.35
CA TYR A 35 -5.38 12.44 30.51
C TYR A 35 -4.17 11.71 29.92
N PHE A 36 -3.44 10.94 30.74
CA PHE A 36 -2.31 10.14 30.28
C PHE A 36 -2.75 9.03 29.34
N GLU A 37 -3.84 8.33 29.63
CA GLU A 37 -4.39 7.29 28.77
C GLU A 37 -4.74 7.85 27.39
N ARG A 38 -5.43 8.99 27.33
CA ARG A 38 -5.76 9.65 26.07
C ARG A 38 -4.51 10.04 25.29
N ARG A 39 -3.51 10.63 25.95
CA ARG A 39 -2.24 10.99 25.30
C ARG A 39 -1.48 9.77 24.77
N HIS A 40 -1.52 8.65 25.50
CA HIS A 40 -0.92 7.38 25.06
C HIS A 40 -1.67 6.79 23.86
N ALA A 41 -3.00 6.83 23.87
CA ALA A 41 -3.84 6.39 22.76
C ALA A 41 -3.57 7.20 21.49
N ASP A 42 -3.56 8.53 21.58
CA ASP A 42 -3.29 9.44 20.45
C ASP A 42 -1.89 9.19 19.87
N LYS A 43 -0.88 8.98 20.73
CA LYS A 43 0.49 8.66 20.29
C LYS A 43 0.54 7.32 19.55
N LYS A 44 -0.10 6.30 20.11
CA LYS A 44 -0.13 4.94 19.53
C LYS A 44 -0.85 4.94 18.18
N GLU A 45 -1.95 5.68 18.07
CA GLU A 45 -2.67 5.85 16.81
C GLU A 45 -1.78 6.53 15.76
N ARG A 46 -1.13 7.64 16.12
CA ARG A 46 -0.19 8.33 15.22
C ARG A 46 0.96 7.43 14.75
N GLU A 47 1.55 6.65 15.65
CA GLU A 47 2.60 5.69 15.31
C GLU A 47 2.10 4.59 14.36
N ALA A 48 0.88 4.09 14.57
CA ALA A 48 0.24 3.12 13.67
C ALA A 48 0.01 3.70 12.27
N GLN A 49 -0.50 4.94 12.18
CA GLN A 49 -0.71 5.63 10.89
C GLN A 49 0.62 5.86 10.13
N ILE A 50 1.69 6.26 10.84
CA ILE A 50 3.03 6.41 10.25
C ILE A 50 3.54 5.06 9.74
N SER A 51 3.39 4.00 10.53
CA SER A 51 3.81 2.66 10.16
C SER A 51 3.08 2.17 8.90
N ALA A 52 1.75 2.33 8.86
CA ALA A 52 0.92 1.98 7.71
C ALA A 52 1.35 2.74 6.44
N ALA A 53 1.58 4.05 6.53
CA ALA A 53 2.02 4.85 5.39
C ALA A 53 3.42 4.46 4.88
N LYS A 54 4.35 4.17 5.79
CA LYS A 54 5.70 3.67 5.43
C LYS A 54 5.65 2.29 4.80
N HIS A 55 4.79 1.41 5.32
CA HIS A 55 4.57 0.10 4.72
C HIS A 55 4.02 0.22 3.29
N ALA A 56 3.02 1.07 3.08
CA ALA A 56 2.51 1.39 1.74
C ALA A 56 3.62 1.90 0.80
N GLN A 57 4.48 2.79 1.29
CA GLN A 57 5.62 3.31 0.53
C GLN A 57 6.62 2.20 0.14
N PHE A 58 6.89 1.26 1.05
CA PHE A 58 7.72 0.07 0.77
C PHE A 58 7.08 -0.84 -0.29
N VAL A 59 5.77 -1.07 -0.22
CA VAL A 59 5.03 -1.86 -1.22
C VAL A 59 5.16 -1.23 -2.61
N ILE A 60 4.85 0.06 -2.75
CA ILE A 60 4.94 0.77 -4.04
C ILE A 60 6.36 0.72 -4.60
N THR A 61 7.36 0.91 -3.73
CA THR A 61 8.78 0.81 -4.10
C THR A 61 9.11 -0.57 -4.67
N THR A 62 8.65 -1.63 -4.00
CA THR A 62 8.88 -3.01 -4.43
C THR A 62 8.24 -3.29 -5.79
N GLN A 63 6.99 -2.85 -5.97
CA GLN A 63 6.27 -2.98 -7.23
C GLN A 63 6.96 -2.17 -8.34
N LEU A 64 7.37 -0.93 -8.06
CA LEU A 64 8.06 -0.08 -9.02
C LEU A 64 9.37 -0.70 -9.49
N ASN A 65 10.17 -1.23 -8.57
CA ASN A 65 11.42 -1.92 -8.90
C ASN A 65 11.18 -3.16 -9.75
N ALA A 66 10.11 -3.91 -9.48
CA ALA A 66 9.73 -5.05 -10.29
C ALA A 66 9.41 -4.66 -11.73
N VAL A 67 8.58 -3.63 -11.93
CA VAL A 67 8.22 -3.16 -13.28
C VAL A 67 9.43 -2.56 -13.99
N LYS A 68 10.30 -1.83 -13.29
CA LYS A 68 11.55 -1.30 -13.87
C LYS A 68 12.49 -2.42 -14.35
N ASN A 69 12.69 -3.44 -13.51
CA ASN A 69 13.53 -4.58 -13.86
C ASN A 69 12.96 -5.35 -15.05
N MET A 70 11.65 -5.58 -15.06
CA MET A 70 10.95 -6.19 -16.18
C MET A 70 11.14 -5.38 -17.48
N LYS A 71 10.90 -4.08 -17.43
CA LYS A 71 11.08 -3.19 -18.58
C LYS A 71 12.50 -3.28 -19.11
N LYS A 72 13.49 -3.04 -18.24
CA LYS A 72 14.91 -2.98 -18.61
C LYS A 72 15.48 -4.31 -19.10
N GLN A 73 15.14 -5.42 -18.45
CA GLN A 73 15.77 -6.72 -18.72
C GLN A 73 15.03 -7.54 -19.78
N VAL A 74 13.73 -7.32 -19.95
CA VAL A 74 12.89 -8.20 -20.77
C VAL A 74 12.23 -7.47 -21.92
N LEU A 75 11.61 -6.31 -21.68
CA LEU A 75 10.83 -5.62 -22.71
C LEU A 75 11.72 -4.75 -23.60
N ASP A 76 12.51 -3.85 -23.03
CA ASP A 76 13.34 -2.90 -23.79
C ASP A 76 14.29 -3.57 -24.79
N PRO A 77 14.96 -4.71 -24.49
CA PRO A 77 15.82 -5.38 -25.47
C PRO A 77 15.07 -5.88 -26.72
N MET A 78 13.77 -6.16 -26.60
CA MET A 78 12.94 -6.71 -27.68
C MET A 78 12.04 -5.64 -28.32
N LYS A 79 12.14 -4.37 -27.90
CA LYS A 79 11.22 -3.31 -28.32
C LYS A 79 11.20 -3.11 -29.84
N ASP A 80 12.38 -3.11 -30.45
CA ASP A 80 12.58 -2.86 -31.88
C ASP A 80 12.51 -4.13 -32.75
N ASP A 81 12.32 -5.31 -32.15
CA ASP A 81 12.11 -6.56 -32.88
C ASP A 81 10.70 -6.60 -33.48
N ILE A 82 10.61 -6.67 -34.81
CA ILE A 82 9.33 -6.78 -35.54
C ILE A 82 8.55 -8.05 -35.17
N ASN A 83 9.26 -9.09 -34.75
CA ASN A 83 8.73 -10.38 -34.33
C ASN A 83 8.70 -10.54 -32.81
N ARG A 84 8.82 -9.45 -32.02
CA ARG A 84 8.82 -9.48 -30.54
C ARG A 84 7.72 -10.32 -29.93
N HIS A 85 6.55 -10.37 -30.56
CA HIS A 85 5.41 -11.13 -30.09
C HIS A 85 5.63 -12.65 -30.13
N LEU A 86 6.52 -13.13 -31.01
CA LEU A 86 6.96 -14.52 -31.12
C LEU A 86 8.26 -14.79 -30.36
N THR A 87 9.22 -13.85 -30.42
CA THR A 87 10.58 -14.03 -29.89
C THR A 87 10.70 -13.73 -28.40
N LEU A 88 9.82 -12.89 -27.84
CA LEU A 88 9.78 -12.60 -26.41
C LEU A 88 9.49 -13.89 -25.65
N LYS A 89 10.47 -14.33 -24.86
CA LYS A 89 10.34 -15.54 -24.06
C LYS A 89 9.36 -15.31 -22.91
N PRO A 90 8.56 -16.33 -22.54
CA PRO A 90 7.82 -16.28 -21.29
C PRO A 90 8.80 -16.03 -20.14
N PHE A 91 8.50 -15.04 -19.31
CA PHE A 91 9.25 -14.81 -18.07
C PHE A 91 8.29 -14.95 -16.91
N SER A 92 8.66 -15.80 -15.96
CA SER A 92 7.84 -16.07 -14.78
C SER A 92 8.19 -15.08 -13.69
N VAL A 93 7.16 -14.43 -13.16
CA VAL A 93 7.25 -13.73 -11.89
C VAL A 93 7.08 -14.76 -10.78
N LEU A 94 8.18 -15.34 -10.31
CA LEU A 94 8.15 -16.37 -9.26
C LEU A 94 7.81 -15.80 -7.86
N ALA A 95 7.98 -14.50 -7.64
CA ALA A 95 7.79 -13.88 -6.34
C ALA A 95 6.36 -13.32 -6.18
N LYS A 96 5.72 -13.64 -5.06
CA LYS A 96 4.52 -12.91 -4.63
C LYS A 96 4.90 -11.49 -4.26
N PHE A 97 4.37 -10.51 -4.99
CA PHE A 97 4.58 -9.11 -4.64
C PHE A 97 3.67 -8.68 -3.48
N PRO A 98 4.17 -7.80 -2.60
CA PRO A 98 3.32 -7.23 -1.55
C PRO A 98 2.17 -6.43 -2.16
N SER A 99 1.03 -6.43 -1.46
CA SER A 99 -0.17 -5.66 -1.78
C SER A 99 -0.28 -4.45 -0.86
N LEU A 100 -0.97 -3.40 -1.30
CA LEU A 100 -1.31 -2.32 -0.39
C LEU A 100 -2.35 -2.81 0.61
N ASP A 101 -2.12 -2.52 1.89
CA ASP A 101 -3.13 -2.71 2.92
C ASP A 101 -3.99 -1.44 3.02
N ILE A 102 -5.00 -1.36 2.15
CA ILE A 102 -5.91 -0.20 2.08
C ILE A 102 -6.65 0.02 3.39
N ALA A 103 -6.97 -1.05 4.14
CA ALA A 103 -7.65 -0.95 5.42
C ALA A 103 -6.79 -0.18 6.44
N SER A 104 -5.48 -0.41 6.45
CA SER A 104 -4.54 0.35 7.29
C SER A 104 -4.39 1.83 6.91
N LEU A 105 -4.84 2.22 5.71
CA LEU A 105 -4.73 3.58 5.17
C LEU A 105 -6.03 4.39 5.24
N VAL A 106 -7.09 3.85 5.85
CA VAL A 106 -8.41 4.50 5.93
C VAL A 106 -8.34 5.88 6.60
N PHE A 107 -7.39 6.12 7.50
CA PHE A 107 -7.13 7.44 8.11
C PHE A 107 -6.75 8.55 7.09
N MET A 108 -6.47 8.18 5.84
CA MET A 108 -6.24 9.11 4.73
C MET A 108 -7.54 9.67 4.15
N LEU A 109 -8.69 9.04 4.41
CA LEU A 109 -10.01 9.54 4.01
C LEU A 109 -10.38 10.82 4.78
N ASP A 110 -9.88 10.96 5.99
CA ASP A 110 -10.10 12.14 6.82
C ASP A 110 -9.22 13.30 6.30
N GLY A 111 -9.81 14.14 5.45
CA GLY A 111 -9.21 15.38 4.92
C GLY A 111 -8.87 15.35 3.42
N ASP A 112 -7.95 16.21 2.99
CA ASP A 112 -7.63 16.43 1.57
C ASP A 112 -6.87 15.26 0.91
N SER A 113 -6.54 14.20 1.67
CA SER A 113 -5.78 13.04 1.20
C SER A 113 -6.62 11.87 0.67
N ALA A 114 -7.96 11.99 0.67
CA ALA A 114 -8.84 10.93 0.15
C ALA A 114 -8.54 10.60 -1.32
N GLN A 115 -8.25 11.63 -2.12
CA GLN A 115 -7.86 11.48 -3.52
C GLN A 115 -6.56 10.66 -3.66
N LEU A 116 -5.59 10.86 -2.76
CA LEU A 116 -4.33 10.11 -2.77
C LEU A 116 -4.58 8.62 -2.50
N LEU A 117 -5.46 8.28 -1.56
CA LEU A 117 -5.79 6.86 -1.30
C LEU A 117 -6.37 6.17 -2.55
N ASN A 118 -7.24 6.86 -3.29
CA ASN A 118 -7.77 6.35 -4.55
C ASN A 118 -6.67 6.20 -5.62
N GLU A 119 -5.76 7.17 -5.74
CA GLU A 119 -4.62 7.10 -6.66
C GLU A 119 -3.69 5.92 -6.34
N LEU A 120 -3.44 5.66 -5.04
CA LEU A 120 -2.68 4.49 -4.59
C LEU A 120 -3.34 3.19 -5.05
N MET A 121 -4.65 3.04 -4.82
CA MET A 121 -5.41 1.87 -5.29
C MET A 121 -5.35 1.71 -6.81
N ILE A 122 -5.53 2.79 -7.57
CA ILE A 122 -5.45 2.75 -9.04
C ILE A 122 -4.06 2.32 -9.50
N SER A 123 -3.00 2.82 -8.86
CA SER A 123 -1.63 2.43 -9.20
C SER A 123 -1.34 0.96 -8.91
N GLU A 124 -1.84 0.41 -7.80
CA GLU A 124 -1.75 -1.03 -7.53
C GLU A 124 -2.55 -1.85 -8.54
N HIS A 125 -3.75 -1.39 -8.93
CA HIS A 125 -4.53 -2.06 -9.95
C HIS A 125 -3.80 -2.11 -11.30
N LYS A 126 -3.19 -1.00 -11.74
CA LYS A 126 -2.37 -0.97 -12.97
C LYS A 126 -1.24 -2.00 -12.91
N PHE A 127 -0.55 -2.08 -11.77
CA PHE A 127 0.49 -3.08 -11.55
C PHE A 127 -0.06 -4.51 -11.67
N ARG A 128 -1.19 -4.81 -11.03
CA ARG A 128 -1.82 -6.14 -11.11
C ARG A 128 -2.32 -6.47 -12.50
N THR A 129 -2.87 -5.50 -13.23
CA THR A 129 -3.31 -5.66 -14.61
C THR A 129 -2.13 -6.02 -15.52
N LEU A 130 -0.97 -5.37 -15.34
CA LEU A 130 0.25 -5.74 -16.05
C LEU A 130 0.65 -7.20 -15.79
N LEU A 131 0.67 -7.62 -14.52
CA LEU A 131 0.98 -9.02 -14.17
C LEU A 131 -0.01 -10.01 -14.78
N GLY A 132 -1.30 -9.71 -14.72
CA GLY A 132 -2.33 -10.55 -15.34
C GLY A 132 -2.19 -10.64 -16.86
N ALA A 133 -1.87 -9.53 -17.53
CA ALA A 133 -1.63 -9.52 -18.98
C ALA A 133 -0.40 -10.35 -19.35
N LEU A 134 0.66 -10.30 -18.55
CA LEU A 134 1.85 -11.12 -18.72
C LEU A 134 1.56 -12.60 -18.56
N ASP A 135 0.86 -12.99 -17.50
CA ASP A 135 0.50 -14.39 -17.26
C ASP A 135 -0.35 -14.95 -18.40
N GLN A 136 -1.36 -14.20 -18.85
CA GLN A 136 -2.18 -14.59 -19.99
C GLN A 136 -1.36 -14.71 -21.29
N ARG A 137 -0.44 -13.76 -21.54
CA ARG A 137 0.43 -13.82 -22.72
C ARG A 137 1.37 -15.03 -22.66
N ASN A 138 1.93 -15.32 -21.48
CA ASN A 138 2.81 -16.47 -21.26
C ASN A 138 2.06 -17.78 -21.55
N GLU A 139 0.86 -17.94 -21.00
CA GLU A 139 0.01 -19.12 -21.25
C GLU A 139 -0.26 -19.29 -22.76
N ARG A 140 -0.64 -18.22 -23.45
CA ARG A 140 -0.88 -18.25 -24.90
C ARG A 140 0.36 -18.58 -25.70
N HIS A 141 1.52 -18.03 -25.33
CA HIS A 141 2.79 -18.32 -25.98
C HIS A 141 3.20 -19.79 -25.77
N GLU A 142 3.01 -20.35 -24.57
CA GLU A 142 3.28 -21.76 -24.30
C GLU A 142 2.38 -22.70 -25.13
N ILE A 143 1.09 -22.40 -25.24
CA ILE A 143 0.15 -23.15 -26.09
C ILE A 143 0.63 -23.13 -27.55
N MET A 144 1.03 -21.96 -28.05
CA MET A 144 1.58 -21.80 -29.38
C MET A 144 2.87 -22.64 -29.56
N GLN A 145 3.82 -22.59 -28.62
CA GLN A 145 5.06 -23.37 -28.67
C GLN A 145 4.79 -24.88 -28.73
N LYS A 146 3.87 -25.38 -27.89
CA LYS A 146 3.48 -26.81 -27.88
C LYS A 146 2.88 -27.24 -29.22
N ARG A 147 2.00 -26.40 -29.79
CA ARG A 147 1.39 -26.66 -31.10
C ARG A 147 2.43 -26.71 -32.21
N MET A 148 3.36 -25.77 -32.24
CA MET A 148 4.46 -25.75 -33.21
C MET A 148 5.36 -26.98 -33.09
N ALA A 149 5.68 -27.40 -31.86
CA ALA A 149 6.46 -28.61 -31.62
C ALA A 149 5.77 -29.88 -32.14
N THR A 150 4.43 -29.92 -32.15
CA THR A 150 3.66 -31.06 -32.65
C THR A 150 3.53 -31.06 -34.18
N LEU A 151 3.39 -29.89 -34.79
CA LEU A 151 3.20 -29.77 -36.24
C LEU A 151 4.51 -29.86 -37.04
N GLY A 152 5.65 -29.65 -36.38
CA GLY A 152 6.97 -29.72 -37.01
C GLY A 152 7.45 -28.38 -37.59
N PRO A 153 8.71 -28.31 -38.05
CA PRO A 153 9.40 -27.06 -38.39
C PRO A 153 8.86 -26.35 -39.65
N GLU A 154 8.16 -27.06 -40.53
CA GLU A 154 7.57 -26.47 -41.75
C GLU A 154 6.15 -25.93 -41.53
N ALA A 155 5.58 -26.12 -40.35
CA ALA A 155 4.25 -25.66 -40.04
C ALA A 155 4.19 -24.13 -39.93
N THR A 156 3.20 -23.51 -40.57
CA THR A 156 2.92 -22.09 -40.43
C THR A 156 1.93 -21.85 -39.30
N LEU A 157 2.19 -20.85 -38.45
CA LEU A 157 1.21 -20.37 -37.48
C LEU A 157 -0.01 -19.78 -38.21
N ASP A 158 -1.20 -20.03 -37.67
CA ASP A 158 -2.38 -19.33 -38.16
C ASP A 158 -2.33 -17.84 -37.81
N GLY A 159 -2.84 -17.01 -38.72
CA GLY A 159 -2.78 -15.56 -38.56
C GLY A 159 -3.52 -15.03 -37.32
N ALA A 160 -4.54 -15.75 -36.84
CA ALA A 160 -5.27 -15.36 -35.64
C ALA A 160 -4.40 -15.49 -34.38
N THR A 161 -3.66 -16.58 -34.24
CA THR A 161 -2.71 -16.78 -33.14
C THR A 161 -1.62 -15.71 -33.14
N VAL A 162 -1.08 -15.39 -34.32
CA VAL A 162 -0.06 -14.34 -34.48
C VAL A 162 -0.63 -12.97 -34.07
N ALA A 163 -1.82 -12.62 -34.54
CA ALA A 163 -2.48 -11.36 -34.20
C ALA A 163 -2.75 -11.24 -32.70
N ILE A 164 -3.29 -12.28 -32.05
CA ILE A 164 -3.55 -12.29 -30.60
C ILE A 164 -2.26 -12.09 -29.81
N LEU A 165 -1.20 -12.82 -30.13
CA LEU A 165 0.09 -12.67 -29.43
C LEU A 165 0.67 -11.27 -29.63
N LYS A 166 0.52 -10.70 -30.82
CA LYS A 166 0.95 -9.34 -31.11
C LYS A 166 0.19 -8.33 -30.26
N ASP A 167 -1.13 -8.40 -30.23
CA ASP A 167 -1.97 -7.46 -29.47
C ASP A 167 -1.69 -7.56 -27.97
N MET A 168 -1.53 -8.77 -27.43
CA MET A 168 -1.17 -8.98 -26.03
C MET A 168 0.22 -8.43 -25.73
N THR A 169 1.20 -8.67 -26.61
CA THR A 169 2.56 -8.17 -26.44
C THR A 169 2.59 -6.66 -26.47
N ASP A 170 1.93 -6.02 -27.45
CA ASP A 170 1.85 -4.57 -27.55
C ASP A 170 1.15 -3.95 -26.33
N SER A 171 0.09 -4.59 -25.83
CA SER A 171 -0.62 -4.18 -24.62
C SER A 171 0.28 -4.23 -23.37
N ILE A 172 1.17 -5.23 -23.26
CA ILE A 172 2.11 -5.33 -22.14
C ILE A 172 3.07 -4.13 -22.09
N TYR A 173 3.55 -3.63 -23.23
CA TYR A 173 4.40 -2.44 -23.25
C TYR A 173 3.65 -1.21 -22.73
N GLY A 174 2.42 -0.99 -23.21
CA GLY A 174 1.58 0.13 -22.75
C GLY A 174 1.27 0.03 -21.25
N LEU A 175 0.85 -1.15 -20.78
CA LEU A 175 0.58 -1.40 -19.36
C LEU A 175 1.82 -1.23 -18.48
N CYS A 176 3.00 -1.60 -18.99
CA CYS A 176 4.26 -1.42 -18.29
C CYS A 176 4.57 0.07 -18.07
N ASP A 177 4.44 0.89 -19.11
CA ASP A 177 4.67 2.33 -19.03
C ASP A 177 3.64 3.02 -18.12
N ASP A 178 2.37 2.63 -18.21
CA ASP A 178 1.29 3.14 -17.35
C ASP A 178 1.47 2.77 -15.88
N ALA A 179 1.89 1.53 -15.60
CA ALA A 179 2.18 1.07 -14.25
C ALA A 179 3.40 1.80 -13.66
N LEU A 180 4.48 1.97 -14.44
CA LEU A 180 5.65 2.74 -14.00
C LEU A 180 5.28 4.17 -13.62
N LYS A 181 4.60 4.87 -14.52
CA LYS A 181 4.17 6.25 -14.29
C LYS A 181 3.26 6.34 -13.06
N GLY A 182 2.25 5.49 -12.99
CA GLY A 182 1.29 5.48 -11.87
C GLY A 182 1.97 5.21 -10.52
N LEU A 183 2.87 4.23 -10.45
CA LEU A 183 3.59 3.90 -9.22
C LEU A 183 4.57 5.02 -8.81
N GLN A 184 5.24 5.66 -9.76
CA GLN A 184 6.14 6.80 -9.49
C GLN A 184 5.38 8.01 -8.95
N GLU A 185 4.28 8.41 -9.60
CA GLU A 185 3.45 9.53 -9.16
C GLU A 185 2.85 9.26 -7.77
N SER A 186 2.33 8.05 -7.55
CA SER A 186 1.82 7.60 -6.25
C SER A 186 2.89 7.63 -5.16
N PHE A 187 4.12 7.19 -5.46
CA PHE A 187 5.23 7.21 -4.51
C PHE A 187 5.58 8.64 -4.07
N GLU A 188 5.74 9.57 -5.01
CA GLU A 188 6.11 10.95 -4.69
C GLU A 188 5.01 11.69 -3.91
N LYS A 189 3.75 11.47 -4.28
CA LYS A 189 2.61 12.02 -3.52
C LYS A 189 2.54 11.44 -2.11
N LEU A 190 2.72 10.12 -1.96
CA LEU A 190 2.73 9.46 -0.64
C LEU A 190 3.90 9.95 0.23
N LYS A 191 5.08 10.11 -0.36
CA LYS A 191 6.25 10.68 0.31
C LYS A 191 5.96 12.09 0.85
N THR A 192 5.42 12.96 -0.01
CA THR A 192 5.04 14.34 0.36
C THR A 192 3.99 14.35 1.46
N PHE A 193 2.99 13.45 1.38
CA PHE A 193 1.96 13.29 2.40
C PHE A 193 2.55 12.88 3.76
N ILE A 194 3.46 11.89 3.78
CA ILE A 194 4.10 11.42 5.02
C ILE A 194 4.89 12.56 5.67
N GLU A 195 5.71 13.27 4.89
CA GLU A 195 6.53 14.37 5.37
C GLU A 195 5.68 15.52 5.92
N LYS A 196 4.62 15.90 5.21
CA LYS A 196 3.72 17.00 5.61
C LYS A 196 2.84 16.63 6.80
N LYS A 197 2.16 15.48 6.78
CA LYS A 197 1.18 15.08 7.81
C LYS A 197 1.85 14.72 9.14
N PHE A 198 3.00 14.04 9.08
CA PHE A 198 3.62 13.49 10.28
C PHE A 198 4.89 14.23 10.71
N ASN A 199 5.45 15.11 9.88
CA ASN A 199 6.75 15.76 10.13
C ASN A 199 7.86 14.73 10.38
N VAL A 200 7.91 13.68 9.56
CA VAL A 200 8.92 12.62 9.61
C VAL A 200 9.51 12.40 8.22
N LYS A 201 10.77 11.99 8.16
CA LYS A 201 11.41 11.64 6.88
C LYS A 201 10.77 10.39 6.28
N ALA A 202 10.31 10.50 5.04
CA ALA A 202 9.84 9.37 4.23
C ALA A 202 11.02 8.63 3.58
N LEU A 203 10.77 7.44 3.02
CA LEU A 203 11.80 6.75 2.23
C LEU A 203 12.18 7.61 1.02
N SER A 204 13.48 7.72 0.75
CA SER A 204 14.00 8.33 -0.47
C SER A 204 14.40 7.23 -1.44
N LEU A 205 13.93 7.32 -2.68
CA LEU A 205 14.45 6.52 -3.78
C LEU A 205 15.36 7.39 -4.63
N GLU A 206 16.59 6.94 -4.83
CA GLU A 206 17.41 7.43 -5.92
C GLU A 206 16.94 6.72 -7.18
N PHE A 207 16.17 7.43 -8.02
CA PHE A 207 15.84 6.93 -9.33
C PHE A 207 17.11 6.98 -10.19
N VAL A 208 17.82 5.87 -10.29
CA VAL A 208 18.82 5.68 -11.34
C VAL A 208 18.04 5.52 -12.64
N TYR A 209 18.08 6.55 -13.48
CA TYR A 209 17.50 6.57 -14.83
C TYR A 209 18.42 5.83 -15.80
#